data_AF-A0A2I0ATS7-F1
#
_entry.id   AF-A0A2I0ATS7-F1
#
_cell.length_a   1.000
_cell.length_b   1.000
_cell.length_c   1.000
_cell.angle_alpha   90.00
_cell.angle_beta   90.00
_cell.angle_gamma   90.00
#
_symmetry.space_group_name_H-M   'P 1'
#
loop_
_entity.id
_entity.type
_entity.pdbx_description
1 polymer ?
#
loop_
_entity_poly.entity_id
_entity_poly.type
_entity_poly.pdbx_seq_one_letter_code
_entity_poly.pdbx_strand_id
1 'polypeptide(L)'
;MRQLPIQLPNHNLQHHTQQHQQPQAPAAAAVRARPGSTVEAEMVHQDVMNVCNPDFKRPFSSIEDAVHRLLPYHVVADYEAEEDDKILESDITGQIPSRLQQWDHNILSKIAELTATFEKQVLAFNIMSRKRSLGEFRSEEKLMLEQALLQEEKHAVLGLRAEIESREKAEREAAATEARMRMAVAQAEHARAENGDGLAQDWQNNAGELDLNSR
;
A
#
# COMPACT_ATOMS: atom_id res chain seq x y z
N MET A 1 30.56 26.04 -6.10
CA MET A 1 29.19 25.64 -6.51
C MET A 1 28.36 26.91 -6.68
N ARG A 2 27.69 27.11 -7.81
CA ARG A 2 26.73 28.23 -8.01
C ARG A 2 25.37 27.64 -8.33
N GLN A 3 24.32 28.08 -7.63
CA GLN A 3 22.93 27.74 -7.95
C GLN A 3 22.29 28.89 -8.74
N LEU A 4 21.30 28.57 -9.58
CA LEU A 4 20.42 29.52 -10.27
C LEU A 4 18.97 29.20 -9.89
N PRO A 5 18.13 30.19 -9.55
CA PRO A 5 16.71 29.98 -9.29
C PRO A 5 15.86 30.07 -10.57
N ILE A 6 14.68 29.45 -10.50
CA ILE A 6 13.67 29.30 -11.57
C ILE A 6 12.77 30.55 -11.63
N GLN A 7 12.28 30.90 -12.83
CA GLN A 7 11.19 31.88 -13.01
C GLN A 7 10.26 31.50 -14.17
N LEU A 8 8.96 31.38 -13.88
CA LEU A 8 7.87 31.43 -14.85
C LEU A 8 7.13 32.77 -14.72
N PRO A 9 6.62 33.36 -15.81
CA PRO A 9 5.55 34.34 -15.77
C PRO A 9 4.24 33.76 -16.33
N ASN A 10 3.17 33.91 -15.55
CA ASN A 10 1.77 33.82 -15.98
C ASN A 10 1.22 35.25 -16.01
N HIS A 11 0.34 35.63 -16.96
CA HIS A 11 -0.36 36.91 -16.92
C HIS A 11 -1.78 36.87 -17.51
N ASN A 12 -2.64 37.72 -16.94
CA ASN A 12 -4.09 37.67 -17.04
C ASN A 12 -4.65 38.78 -17.98
N LEU A 13 -5.97 38.75 -18.21
CA LEU A 13 -6.76 39.64 -19.06
C LEU A 13 -6.66 41.13 -18.68
N GLN A 14 -6.95 41.98 -19.67
CA GLN A 14 -7.77 43.17 -19.43
C GLN A 14 -8.69 43.49 -20.62
N HIS A 15 -9.83 44.13 -20.34
CA HIS A 15 -10.95 44.28 -21.27
C HIS A 15 -11.39 45.75 -21.36
N HIS A 16 -11.74 46.19 -22.57
CA HIS A 16 -12.82 47.14 -22.90
C HIS A 16 -12.65 48.68 -22.77
N THR A 17 -13.00 49.40 -23.85
CA THR A 17 -13.85 50.64 -23.98
C THR A 17 -13.95 50.95 -25.50
N GLN A 18 -15.10 50.77 -26.19
CA GLN A 18 -16.15 51.76 -26.52
C GLN A 18 -15.69 53.00 -27.34
N GLN A 19 -16.41 53.57 -28.34
CA GLN A 19 -17.73 53.33 -28.95
C GLN A 19 -17.87 54.17 -30.27
N HIS A 20 -18.65 53.76 -31.31
CA HIS A 20 -19.48 54.64 -32.20
C HIS A 20 -20.32 53.88 -33.27
N GLN A 21 -21.27 54.56 -33.93
CA GLN A 21 -22.46 54.00 -34.63
C GLN A 21 -22.88 54.84 -35.89
N GLN A 22 -23.75 54.41 -36.85
CA GLN A 22 -24.48 53.13 -37.00
C GLN A 22 -24.49 52.44 -38.41
N PRO A 23 -25.48 52.54 -39.36
CA PRO A 23 -26.07 51.28 -39.87
C PRO A 23 -26.29 51.10 -41.40
N GLN A 24 -26.71 49.86 -41.75
CA GLN A 24 -27.28 49.33 -43.02
C GLN A 24 -26.27 49.07 -44.18
N ALA A 25 -26.39 48.00 -44.99
CA ALA A 25 -27.52 47.08 -45.25
C ALA A 25 -27.08 45.59 -45.37
N PRO A 26 -27.98 44.59 -45.31
CA PRO A 26 -27.60 43.18 -45.32
C PRO A 26 -27.29 42.67 -46.75
N ALA A 27 -26.01 42.58 -47.09
CA ALA A 27 -25.57 41.72 -48.19
C ALA A 27 -25.60 40.27 -47.69
N ALA A 28 -26.62 39.51 -48.10
CA ALA A 28 -26.68 38.07 -47.86
C ALA A 28 -25.38 37.42 -48.33
N ALA A 29 -24.84 36.49 -47.53
CA ALA A 29 -23.75 35.63 -47.93
C ALA A 29 -24.25 34.65 -49.01
N ALA A 30 -24.40 35.16 -50.23
CA ALA A 30 -24.57 34.35 -51.42
C ALA A 30 -23.30 33.53 -51.58
N VAL A 31 -23.34 32.29 -51.06
CA VAL A 31 -22.41 31.24 -51.43
C VAL A 31 -22.46 31.16 -52.95
N ARG A 32 -21.46 31.77 -53.58
CA ARG A 32 -21.40 31.93 -55.04
C ARG A 32 -21.01 30.59 -55.63
N ALA A 33 -22.00 29.70 -55.73
CA ALA A 33 -21.85 28.39 -56.35
C ALA A 33 -21.14 28.57 -57.68
N ARG A 34 -19.96 27.95 -57.81
CA ARG A 34 -19.23 27.93 -59.07
C ARG A 34 -20.10 27.21 -60.10
N PRO A 35 -20.14 27.63 -61.37
CA PRO A 35 -20.96 26.98 -62.40
C PRO A 35 -20.48 25.57 -62.84
N GLY A 36 -19.62 24.90 -62.05
CA GLY A 36 -19.42 23.43 -62.09
C GLY A 36 -20.27 22.66 -61.07
N SER A 37 -20.92 23.37 -60.15
CA SER A 37 -21.59 22.81 -58.96
C SER A 37 -22.80 21.91 -59.24
N THR A 38 -23.41 21.95 -60.43
CA THR A 38 -24.59 21.13 -60.73
C THR A 38 -24.20 19.70 -61.08
N VAL A 39 -23.22 19.51 -61.97
CA VAL A 39 -22.74 18.18 -62.38
C VAL A 39 -22.06 17.47 -61.22
N GLU A 40 -21.25 18.18 -60.43
CA GLU A 40 -20.64 17.63 -59.21
C GLU A 40 -21.70 17.23 -58.16
N ALA A 41 -22.74 18.04 -57.96
CA ALA A 41 -23.83 17.70 -57.04
C ALA A 41 -24.69 16.52 -57.54
N GLU A 42 -24.91 16.41 -58.86
CA GLU A 42 -25.62 15.27 -59.47
C GLU A 42 -24.81 13.97 -59.34
N MET A 43 -23.48 14.01 -59.56
CA MET A 43 -22.60 12.86 -59.33
C MET A 43 -22.60 12.43 -57.86
N VAL A 44 -22.42 13.37 -56.92
CA VAL A 44 -22.46 13.08 -55.48
C VAL A 44 -23.83 12.52 -55.07
N HIS A 45 -24.93 13.06 -55.61
CA HIS A 45 -26.27 12.53 -55.34
C HIS A 45 -26.43 11.08 -55.84
N GLN A 46 -25.94 10.79 -57.04
CA GLN A 46 -25.96 9.45 -57.61
C GLN A 46 -25.11 8.47 -56.79
N ASP A 47 -23.91 8.87 -56.36
CA ASP A 47 -23.03 8.06 -55.52
C ASP A 47 -23.64 7.79 -54.15
N VAL A 48 -24.25 8.79 -53.50
CA VAL A 48 -25.00 8.58 -52.23
C VAL A 48 -26.13 7.57 -52.43
N MET A 49 -26.88 7.65 -53.52
CA MET A 49 -27.94 6.67 -53.82
C MET A 49 -27.39 5.26 -54.06
N ASN A 50 -26.22 5.15 -54.72
CA ASN A 50 -25.54 3.87 -54.93
C ASN A 50 -25.01 3.28 -53.60
N VAL A 51 -24.42 4.12 -52.74
CA VAL A 51 -23.92 3.72 -51.41
C VAL A 51 -25.04 3.23 -50.50
N CYS A 52 -26.18 3.93 -50.49
CA CYS A 52 -27.34 3.57 -49.68
C CYS A 52 -28.11 2.33 -50.21
N ASN A 53 -27.86 1.89 -51.45
CA ASN A 53 -28.58 0.78 -52.07
C ASN A 53 -27.62 -0.24 -52.74
N PRO A 54 -26.75 -0.93 -51.97
CA PRO A 54 -25.86 -1.95 -52.52
C PRO A 54 -26.64 -3.12 -53.15
N ASP A 55 -26.40 -3.40 -54.43
CA ASP A 55 -26.71 -4.73 -54.97
C ASP A 55 -25.64 -5.72 -54.50
N PHE A 56 -26.01 -6.53 -53.49
CA PHE A 56 -25.21 -7.66 -53.00
C PHE A 56 -25.74 -9.02 -53.50
N LYS A 57 -26.82 -9.04 -54.29
CA LYS A 57 -27.49 -10.28 -54.73
C LYS A 57 -27.06 -10.74 -56.10
N ARG A 58 -26.62 -9.81 -56.97
CA ARG A 58 -26.12 -10.12 -58.30
C ARG A 58 -24.58 -10.25 -58.30
N PRO A 59 -23.99 -11.36 -58.81
CA PRO A 59 -22.54 -11.43 -59.03
C PRO A 59 -22.09 -10.40 -60.07
N PHE A 60 -20.81 -10.03 -60.07
CA PHE A 60 -20.28 -9.09 -61.06
C PHE A 60 -20.28 -9.70 -62.47
N SER A 61 -20.74 -8.92 -63.44
CA SER A 61 -20.86 -9.26 -64.86
C SER A 61 -19.55 -9.06 -65.63
N SER A 62 -18.75 -8.10 -65.19
CA SER A 62 -17.44 -7.75 -65.76
C SER A 62 -16.59 -6.98 -64.73
N ILE A 63 -15.36 -6.62 -65.09
CA ILE A 63 -14.49 -5.77 -64.25
C ILE A 63 -15.09 -4.36 -64.13
N GLU A 64 -15.65 -3.83 -65.22
CA GLU A 64 -16.30 -2.52 -65.26
C GLU A 64 -17.53 -2.48 -64.34
N ASP A 65 -18.36 -3.53 -64.33
CA ASP A 65 -19.50 -3.68 -63.41
C ASP A 65 -19.04 -3.70 -61.94
N ALA A 66 -17.94 -4.40 -61.63
CA ALA A 66 -17.34 -4.39 -60.30
C ALA A 66 -16.81 -2.99 -59.93
N VAL A 67 -16.08 -2.33 -60.84
CA VAL A 67 -15.56 -0.97 -60.64
C VAL A 67 -16.71 0.02 -60.39
N HIS A 68 -17.74 0.05 -61.24
CA HIS A 68 -18.86 0.96 -61.07
C HIS A 68 -19.66 0.73 -59.77
N ARG A 69 -19.80 -0.52 -59.31
CA ARG A 69 -20.51 -0.85 -58.06
C ARG A 69 -19.66 -0.64 -56.80
N LEU A 70 -18.33 -0.66 -56.91
CA LEU A 70 -17.42 -0.50 -55.76
C LEU A 70 -16.85 0.92 -55.64
N LEU A 71 -16.73 1.68 -56.73
CA LEU A 71 -16.22 3.05 -56.73
C LEU A 71 -16.90 3.97 -55.69
N PRO A 72 -18.24 4.01 -55.55
CA PRO A 72 -18.90 4.88 -54.57
C PRO A 72 -18.49 4.60 -53.11
N TYR A 73 -18.05 3.38 -52.79
CA TYR A 73 -17.60 3.01 -51.45
C TYR A 73 -16.14 3.41 -51.16
N HIS A 74 -15.33 3.75 -52.16
CA HIS A 74 -13.95 4.17 -51.95
C HIS A 74 -13.84 5.54 -51.25
N VAL A 75 -14.88 6.38 -51.34
CA VAL A 75 -14.95 7.69 -50.65
C VAL A 75 -15.41 7.56 -49.20
N VAL A 76 -16.06 6.44 -48.84
CA VAL A 76 -16.55 6.15 -47.47
C VAL A 76 -15.60 5.21 -46.72
N ALA A 77 -14.66 4.59 -47.43
CA ALA A 77 -13.56 3.83 -46.85
C ALA A 77 -12.48 4.77 -46.31
N ASP A 78 -12.80 5.48 -45.22
CA ASP A 78 -11.85 6.13 -44.34
C ASP A 78 -10.92 5.07 -43.71
N TYR A 79 -9.94 4.60 -44.48
CA TYR A 79 -8.74 4.01 -43.91
C TYR A 79 -8.00 5.12 -43.17
N GLU A 80 -7.74 4.88 -41.88
CA GLU A 80 -7.16 5.79 -40.89
C GLU A 80 -6.04 6.69 -41.45
N ALA A 81 -6.39 7.89 -41.92
CA ALA A 81 -5.42 8.88 -42.41
C ALA A 81 -4.40 9.29 -41.33
N GLU A 82 -4.78 9.15 -40.04
CA GLU A 82 -3.91 9.40 -38.89
C GLU A 82 -2.70 8.45 -38.78
N GLU A 83 -2.67 7.32 -39.50
CA GLU A 83 -1.45 6.49 -39.59
C GLU A 83 -0.52 6.93 -40.73
N ASP A 84 -1.05 7.31 -41.89
CA ASP A 84 -0.24 7.74 -43.04
C ASP A 84 0.44 9.11 -42.82
N ASP A 85 -0.17 10.02 -42.05
CA ASP A 85 0.47 11.30 -41.67
C ASP A 85 1.78 11.07 -40.88
N LYS A 86 1.85 10.02 -40.05
CA LYS A 86 3.06 9.65 -39.29
C LYS A 86 4.16 9.06 -40.19
N ILE A 87 3.79 8.52 -41.35
CA ILE A 87 4.74 8.04 -42.37
C ILE A 87 5.39 9.22 -43.10
N LEU A 88 4.71 10.36 -43.22
CA LEU A 88 5.23 11.58 -43.86
C LEU A 88 6.14 12.42 -42.95
N GLU A 89 5.88 12.47 -41.64
CA GLU A 89 6.81 13.10 -40.68
C GLU A 89 8.09 12.27 -40.43
N SER A 90 8.03 10.96 -40.73
CA SER A 90 9.12 10.02 -40.52
C SER A 90 10.06 9.94 -41.74
N ASP A 91 11.05 10.84 -41.73
CA ASP A 91 12.34 10.75 -42.43
C ASP A 91 12.45 11.35 -43.85
N ILE A 92 12.94 12.59 -43.90
CA ILE A 92 13.42 13.30 -45.11
C ILE A 92 14.66 12.66 -45.77
N THR A 93 15.18 11.55 -45.25
CA THR A 93 16.39 10.87 -45.74
C THR A 93 16.11 9.65 -46.65
N GLY A 94 14.83 9.30 -46.89
CA GLY A 94 14.42 8.63 -48.14
C GLY A 94 14.46 7.10 -48.20
N GLN A 95 14.33 6.38 -47.09
CA GLN A 95 13.99 4.94 -47.08
C GLN A 95 12.96 4.60 -46.00
N ILE A 96 11.68 4.87 -46.29
CA ILE A 96 10.56 4.40 -45.47
C ILE A 96 10.54 2.86 -45.53
N PRO A 97 10.66 2.15 -44.40
CA PRO A 97 10.59 0.68 -44.39
C PRO A 97 9.20 0.24 -44.83
N SER A 98 9.13 -0.82 -45.66
CA SER A 98 7.85 -1.35 -46.14
C SER A 98 6.95 -1.80 -44.99
N ARG A 99 5.62 -1.80 -45.20
CA ARG A 99 4.64 -2.19 -44.16
C ARG A 99 4.89 -3.60 -43.61
N LEU A 100 5.45 -4.52 -44.41
CA LEU A 100 5.91 -5.84 -43.95
C LEU A 100 7.11 -5.75 -43.00
N GLN A 101 8.14 -4.95 -43.34
CA GLN A 101 9.29 -4.74 -42.45
C GLN A 101 8.92 -4.03 -41.15
N GLN A 102 7.96 -3.10 -41.18
CA GLN A 102 7.42 -2.47 -39.98
C GLN A 102 6.68 -3.48 -39.09
N TRP A 103 5.89 -4.37 -39.69
CA TRP A 103 5.22 -5.46 -38.98
C TRP A 103 6.23 -6.44 -38.37
N ASP A 104 7.20 -6.92 -39.15
CA ASP A 104 8.28 -7.79 -38.66
C ASP A 104 9.03 -7.14 -37.48
N HIS A 105 9.38 -5.86 -37.59
CA HIS A 105 10.03 -5.11 -36.53
C HIS A 105 9.16 -5.00 -35.27
N ASN A 106 7.87 -4.70 -35.42
CA ASN A 106 6.93 -4.60 -34.29
C ASN A 106 6.78 -5.94 -33.57
N ILE A 107 6.59 -7.03 -34.32
CA ILE A 107 6.47 -8.39 -33.77
C ILE A 107 7.76 -8.82 -33.06
N LEU A 108 8.94 -8.62 -33.68
CA LEU A 108 10.23 -8.94 -33.06
C LEU A 108 10.47 -8.12 -31.78
N SER A 109 10.15 -6.83 -31.80
CA SER A 109 10.23 -5.95 -30.63
C SER A 109 9.31 -6.46 -29.50
N LYS A 110 8.07 -6.82 -29.83
CA LYS A 110 7.11 -7.33 -28.83
C LYS A 110 7.52 -8.69 -28.25
N ILE A 111 8.08 -9.58 -29.07
CA ILE A 111 8.65 -10.85 -28.61
C ILE A 111 9.83 -10.61 -27.66
N ALA A 112 10.70 -9.64 -27.95
CA ALA A 112 11.82 -9.29 -27.09
C ALA A 112 11.35 -8.72 -25.72
N GLU A 113 10.37 -7.82 -25.71
CA GLU A 113 9.76 -7.29 -24.47
C GLU A 113 9.15 -8.39 -23.59
N LEU A 114 8.37 -9.28 -24.19
CA LEU A 114 7.70 -10.38 -23.48
C LEU A 114 8.71 -11.39 -22.95
N THR A 115 9.71 -11.76 -23.75
CA THR A 115 10.82 -12.65 -23.33
C THR A 115 11.58 -12.06 -22.14
N ALA A 116 12.02 -10.80 -22.23
CA ALA A 116 12.74 -10.12 -21.17
C ALA A 116 11.89 -9.94 -19.88
N THR A 117 10.57 -9.87 -20.00
CA THR A 117 9.66 -9.81 -18.85
C THR A 117 9.49 -11.19 -18.20
N PHE A 118 9.32 -12.24 -19.01
CA PHE A 118 9.22 -13.62 -18.55
C PHE A 118 10.50 -14.07 -17.83
N GLU A 119 11.68 -13.81 -18.39
CA GLU A 119 12.96 -14.13 -17.75
C GLU A 119 13.12 -13.50 -16.37
N LYS A 120 12.74 -12.22 -16.22
CA LYS A 120 12.73 -11.51 -14.92
C LYS A 120 11.79 -12.18 -13.92
N GLN A 121 10.60 -12.59 -14.35
CA GLN A 121 9.62 -13.27 -13.49
C GLN A 121 10.12 -14.66 -13.06
N VAL A 122 10.70 -15.44 -13.98
CA VAL A 122 11.29 -16.76 -13.69
C VAL A 122 12.46 -16.61 -12.71
N LEU A 123 13.35 -15.63 -12.90
CA LEU A 123 14.45 -15.36 -11.98
C LEU A 123 13.95 -14.97 -10.60
N ALA A 124 12.98 -14.05 -10.52
CA ALA A 124 12.37 -13.63 -9.25
C ALA A 124 11.70 -14.81 -8.53
N PHE A 125 10.94 -15.65 -9.24
CA PHE A 125 10.33 -16.86 -8.70
C PHE A 125 11.37 -17.85 -8.17
N ASN A 126 12.44 -18.10 -8.91
CA ASN A 126 13.52 -19.00 -8.50
C ASN A 126 14.27 -18.49 -7.25
N ILE A 127 14.51 -17.17 -7.17
CA ILE A 127 15.09 -16.54 -5.97
C ILE A 127 14.14 -16.68 -4.79
N MET A 128 12.87 -16.28 -4.93
CA MET A 128 11.87 -16.37 -3.85
C MET A 128 11.66 -17.80 -3.35
N SER A 129 11.61 -18.78 -4.26
CA SER A 129 11.44 -20.20 -3.91
C SER A 129 12.64 -20.75 -3.14
N ARG A 130 13.87 -20.41 -3.58
CA ARG A 130 15.09 -20.78 -2.86
C ARG A 130 15.16 -20.12 -1.48
N LYS A 131 14.89 -18.82 -1.38
CA LYS A 131 14.85 -18.08 -0.12
C LYS A 131 13.81 -18.68 0.84
N ARG A 132 12.59 -18.99 0.36
CA ARG A 132 11.55 -19.68 1.14
C ARG A 132 11.99 -21.05 1.64
N SER A 133 12.70 -21.85 0.83
CA SER A 133 13.23 -23.15 1.27
C SER A 133 14.31 -23.03 2.35
N LEU A 134 15.05 -21.92 2.39
CA LEU A 134 16.00 -21.57 3.45
C LEU A 134 15.34 -20.91 4.68
N GLY A 135 14.02 -20.70 4.65
CA GLY A 135 13.26 -20.05 5.72
C GLY A 135 13.30 -18.52 5.73
N GLU A 136 13.87 -17.88 4.71
CA GLU A 136 13.63 -16.45 4.49
C GLU A 136 12.16 -16.19 4.12
N PHE A 137 11.71 -14.94 4.34
CA PHE A 137 10.30 -14.50 4.20
C PHE A 137 9.31 -15.14 5.20
N ARG A 138 9.81 -15.75 6.28
CA ARG A 138 9.02 -16.25 7.42
C ARG A 138 8.91 -15.22 8.57
N SER A 139 8.81 -13.94 8.26
CA SER A 139 8.85 -12.88 9.28
C SER A 139 7.72 -12.95 10.30
N GLU A 140 6.52 -13.37 9.87
CA GLU A 140 5.37 -13.58 10.74
C GLU A 140 5.54 -14.80 11.64
N GLU A 141 5.95 -15.95 11.09
CA GLU A 141 6.26 -17.17 11.88
C GLU A 141 7.37 -16.90 12.91
N LYS A 142 8.41 -16.15 12.53
CA LYS A 142 9.46 -15.70 13.46
C LYS A 142 8.89 -14.80 14.56
N LEU A 143 8.08 -13.81 14.21
CA LEU A 143 7.48 -12.87 15.17
C LEU A 143 6.57 -13.59 16.17
N MET A 144 5.78 -14.57 15.73
CA MET A 144 4.95 -15.40 16.61
C MET A 144 5.79 -16.21 17.62
N LEU A 145 6.91 -16.80 17.17
CA LEU A 145 7.83 -17.52 18.06
C LEU A 145 8.50 -16.58 19.07
N GLU A 146 8.95 -15.40 18.62
CA GLU A 146 9.57 -14.37 19.48
C GLU A 146 8.58 -13.83 20.52
N GLN A 147 7.32 -13.60 20.13
CA GLN A 147 6.22 -13.23 21.01
C GLN A 147 5.94 -14.31 22.07
N ALA A 148 5.93 -15.59 21.69
CA ALA A 148 5.67 -16.71 22.59
C ALA A 148 6.81 -16.89 23.61
N LEU A 149 8.07 -16.83 23.18
CA LEU A 149 9.24 -16.90 24.06
C LEU A 149 9.26 -15.75 25.07
N LEU A 150 8.93 -14.52 24.66
CA LEU A 150 8.86 -13.37 25.55
C LEU A 150 7.71 -13.49 26.57
N GLN A 151 6.58 -14.11 26.19
CA GLN A 151 5.51 -14.43 27.14
C GLN A 151 5.95 -15.51 28.14
N GLU A 152 6.62 -16.56 27.70
CA GLU A 152 7.17 -17.61 28.58
C GLU A 152 8.18 -17.03 29.58
N GLU A 153 9.14 -16.22 29.11
CA GLU A 153 10.12 -15.53 29.97
C GLU A 153 9.41 -14.61 30.99
N LYS A 154 8.42 -13.82 30.56
CA LYS A 154 7.62 -12.98 31.45
C LYS A 154 6.91 -13.81 32.52
N HIS A 155 6.34 -14.95 32.17
CA HIS A 155 5.69 -15.86 33.13
C HIS A 155 6.70 -16.48 34.10
N ALA A 156 7.88 -16.88 33.63
CA ALA A 156 8.95 -17.42 34.47
C ALA A 156 9.47 -16.36 35.46
N VAL A 157 9.70 -15.12 35.02
CA VAL A 157 10.14 -14.00 35.88
C VAL A 157 9.09 -13.68 36.95
N LEU A 158 7.80 -13.66 36.60
CA LEU A 158 6.72 -13.45 37.57
C LEU A 158 6.63 -14.61 38.59
N GLY A 159 6.78 -15.86 38.15
CA GLY A 159 6.83 -17.02 39.02
C GLY A 159 7.99 -16.97 40.01
N LEU A 160 9.21 -16.66 39.53
CA LEU A 160 10.39 -16.49 40.39
C LEU A 160 10.22 -15.34 41.38
N ARG A 161 9.61 -14.22 40.96
CA ARG A 161 9.34 -13.08 41.85
C ARG A 161 8.38 -13.45 42.99
N ALA A 162 7.31 -14.19 42.67
CA ALA A 162 6.36 -14.68 43.66
C ALA A 162 6.99 -15.71 44.63
N GLU A 163 7.87 -16.57 44.14
CA GLU A 163 8.63 -17.54 44.95
C GLU A 163 9.66 -16.86 45.88
N ILE A 164 10.30 -15.76 45.44
CA ILE A 164 11.17 -14.97 46.32
C ILE A 164 10.33 -14.28 47.41
N GLU A 165 9.22 -13.64 47.04
CA GLU A 165 8.33 -12.94 47.99
C GLU A 165 7.71 -13.91 49.02
N SER A 166 7.33 -15.13 48.59
CA SER A 166 6.82 -16.16 49.50
C SER A 166 7.89 -16.65 50.49
N ARG A 167 9.13 -16.86 50.03
CA ARG A 167 10.26 -17.24 50.89
C ARG A 167 10.62 -16.17 51.90
N GLU A 168 10.78 -14.92 51.47
CA GLU A 168 11.06 -13.82 52.39
C GLU A 168 9.93 -13.63 53.41
N LYS A 169 8.67 -13.83 53.02
CA LYS A 169 7.54 -13.79 53.95
C LYS A 169 7.61 -14.92 54.98
N ALA A 170 7.88 -16.15 54.54
CA ALA A 170 8.03 -17.30 55.42
C ALA A 170 9.23 -17.12 56.39
N GLU A 171 10.34 -16.55 55.92
CA GLU A 171 11.51 -16.23 56.75
C GLU A 171 11.19 -15.17 57.81
N ARG A 172 10.47 -14.09 57.44
CA ARG A 172 10.01 -13.06 58.39
C ARG A 172 9.04 -13.63 59.43
N GLU A 173 8.11 -14.50 59.02
CA GLU A 173 7.16 -15.15 59.91
C GLU A 173 7.85 -16.15 60.87
N ALA A 174 8.83 -16.92 60.37
CA ALA A 174 9.67 -17.79 61.19
C ALA A 174 10.47 -16.97 62.22
N ALA A 175 11.16 -15.91 61.81
CA ALA A 175 11.89 -15.02 62.72
C ALA A 175 10.97 -14.37 63.77
N ALA A 176 9.76 -13.96 63.38
CA ALA A 176 8.78 -13.40 64.30
C ALA A 176 8.23 -14.43 65.31
N THR A 177 8.03 -15.68 64.90
CA THR A 177 7.62 -16.75 65.82
C THR A 177 8.74 -17.15 66.77
N GLU A 178 9.99 -17.23 66.31
CA GLU A 178 11.15 -17.48 67.16
C GLU A 178 11.34 -16.36 68.20
N ALA A 179 11.23 -15.09 67.79
CA ALA A 179 11.31 -13.94 68.70
C ALA A 179 10.19 -13.96 69.76
N ARG A 180 8.95 -14.31 69.38
CA ARG A 180 7.84 -14.48 70.33
C ARG A 180 8.11 -15.62 71.31
N MET A 181 8.66 -16.75 70.84
CA MET A 181 9.01 -17.88 71.70
C MET A 181 10.12 -17.51 72.70
N ARG A 182 11.18 -16.83 72.25
CA ARG A 182 12.24 -16.31 73.13
C ARG A 182 11.70 -15.36 74.20
N MET A 183 10.80 -14.42 73.83
CA MET A 183 10.16 -13.53 74.80
C MET A 183 9.28 -14.28 75.79
N ALA A 184 8.51 -15.28 75.35
CA ALA A 184 7.68 -16.09 76.23
C ALA A 184 8.52 -16.92 77.24
N VAL A 185 9.66 -17.48 76.79
CA VAL A 185 10.61 -18.17 77.69
C VAL A 185 11.21 -17.20 78.71
N ALA A 186 11.70 -16.04 78.27
CA ALA A 186 12.26 -15.03 79.17
C ALA A 186 11.23 -14.51 80.20
N GLN A 187 9.97 -14.32 79.79
CA GLN A 187 8.88 -13.97 80.71
C GLN A 187 8.57 -15.09 81.71
N ALA A 188 8.57 -16.36 81.26
CA ALA A 188 8.37 -17.51 82.15
C ALA A 188 9.53 -17.70 83.15
N GLU A 189 10.77 -17.45 82.72
CA GLU A 189 11.93 -17.45 83.61
C GLU A 189 11.89 -16.31 84.63
N HIS A 190 11.53 -15.09 84.21
CA HIS A 190 11.38 -13.95 85.11
C HIS A 190 10.26 -14.18 86.13
N ALA A 191 9.08 -14.62 85.70
CA ALA A 191 7.97 -14.95 86.58
C ALA A 191 8.32 -16.11 87.54
N ARG A 192 9.17 -17.06 87.12
CA ARG A 192 9.67 -18.14 88.00
C ARG A 192 10.68 -17.62 89.02
N ALA A 193 11.52 -16.64 88.67
CA ALA A 193 12.41 -15.97 89.60
C ALA A 193 11.61 -15.18 90.65
N GLU A 194 10.65 -14.35 90.24
CA GLU A 194 9.80 -13.57 91.17
C GLU A 194 8.97 -14.46 92.11
N ASN A 195 8.41 -15.58 91.63
CA ASN A 195 7.72 -16.55 92.50
C ASN A 195 8.69 -17.31 93.42
N GLY A 196 9.95 -17.53 93.00
CA GLY A 196 10.99 -18.15 93.82
C GLY A 196 11.44 -17.23 94.95
N ASP A 197 11.70 -15.96 94.64
CA ASP A 197 12.09 -14.93 95.61
C ASP A 197 10.94 -14.58 96.57
N GLY A 198 9.69 -14.56 96.09
CA GLY A 198 8.50 -14.40 96.94
C GLY A 198 8.36 -15.53 97.96
N LEU A 199 8.54 -16.79 97.56
CA LEU A 199 8.54 -17.93 98.48
C LEU A 199 9.73 -17.89 99.47
N ALA A 200 10.90 -17.44 99.03
CA ALA A 200 12.07 -17.27 99.90
C ALA A 200 11.83 -16.19 100.97
N GLN A 201 11.21 -15.05 100.59
CA GLN A 201 10.83 -13.99 101.52
C GLN A 201 9.73 -14.42 102.50
N ASP A 202 8.74 -15.20 102.06
CA ASP A 202 7.68 -15.73 102.95
C ASP A 202 8.26 -16.67 104.03
N TRP A 203 9.20 -17.56 103.67
CA TRP A 203 9.92 -18.37 104.66
C TRP A 203 10.72 -17.51 105.64
N GLN A 204 11.32 -16.41 105.16
CA GLN A 204 12.17 -15.55 105.98
C GLN A 204 11.37 -14.63 106.91
N ASN A 205 10.18 -14.20 106.50
CA ASN A 205 9.24 -13.45 107.34
C ASN A 205 8.62 -14.34 108.43
N ASN A 206 8.17 -15.56 108.07
CA ASN A 206 7.59 -16.51 109.02
C ASN A 206 8.63 -17.00 110.06
N ALA A 207 9.90 -17.15 109.66
CA ALA A 207 11.00 -17.42 110.58
C ALA A 207 11.30 -16.27 111.56
N GLY A 208 11.02 -15.02 111.18
CA GLY A 208 11.22 -13.84 112.03
C GLY A 208 10.12 -13.62 113.08
N GLU A 209 8.91 -14.14 112.85
CA GLU A 209 7.75 -13.90 113.73
C GLU A 209 7.75 -14.78 115.00
N LEU A 210 8.61 -15.80 115.07
CA LEU A 210 8.71 -16.72 116.22
C LEU A 210 9.68 -16.25 117.33
N ASP A 211 10.52 -15.24 117.10
CA ASP A 211 11.56 -14.81 118.06
C ASP A 211 11.16 -13.60 118.94
N LEU A 212 9.94 -13.06 118.77
CA LEU A 212 9.45 -11.90 119.53
C LEU A 212 8.53 -12.22 120.72
N ASN A 213 8.37 -13.50 121.09
CA ASN A 213 7.48 -13.93 122.19
C ASN A 213 8.21 -14.71 123.29
N SER A 214 9.48 -14.41 123.57
CA SER A 214 10.23 -15.00 124.69
C SER A 214 11.33 -14.11 125.26
N ARG A 215 10.94 -13.06 126.01
CA ARG A 215 11.59 -12.63 127.26
C ARG A 215 10.80 -11.54 127.98
#